data_AF-A0AA50DLZ9-F1
#
_entry.id   AF-A0AA50DLZ9-F1
#
_cell.length_a   1.000
_cell.length_b   1.000
_cell.length_c   1.000
_cell.angle_alpha   90.00
_cell.angle_beta   90.00
_cell.angle_gamma   90.00
#
_symmetry.space_group_name_H-M   'P 1'
#
loop_
_entity.id
_entity.type
_entity.pdbx_description
1 polymer ?
#
loop_
_entity_poly.entity_id
_entity_poly.type
_entity_poly.pdbx_seq_one_letter_code
_entity_poly.pdbx_strand_id
1 'polypeptide(L)'
;MTAYSNSDAARELRPALNKAPAGAVKGEWFFITEQAGVSSHTGGYMYADGSHVTAGDQAFQRIRNVVDKFEASRIQPFNKVIVRWTKSKIPLMHGRVTVDTIFDETIVPRSPQSPMYEAAAVARRAFWKSYGDVSDSFIAERDDANVHNQTKWFGPHRRVFSIKSSTKITLATDGLSTPWAGVADTENGVECELFMELDASDNTSHKITNWAHLLISLGDLVADGYQVAADVEKYGAILFCSLTDDYKPLTRIILSRDGRKIEGLPFGSVPLIRITPIAEAEIEHHDQADEWASNAARHALAERRIKT
;
A
#
# COMPACT_ATOMS: atom_id res chain seq x y z
N MET A 1 -3.18 10.38 33.28
CA MET A 1 -4.37 9.84 32.60
C MET A 1 -4.42 8.35 32.86
N THR A 2 -5.59 7.82 33.24
CA THR A 2 -5.77 6.38 33.47
C THR A 2 -5.83 5.63 32.15
N ALA A 3 -5.14 4.51 32.09
CA ALA A 3 -5.14 3.55 30.99
C ALA A 3 -6.55 3.12 30.55
N TYR A 4 -6.84 3.08 29.24
CA TYR A 4 -8.06 2.45 28.74
C TYR A 4 -7.88 0.94 28.72
N SER A 5 -8.69 0.21 29.50
CA SER A 5 -8.54 -1.23 29.71
C SER A 5 -9.62 -2.07 29.00
N ASN A 6 -9.38 -3.38 28.89
CA ASN A 6 -10.37 -4.34 28.39
C ASN A 6 -11.69 -4.30 29.19
N SER A 7 -11.60 -3.98 30.49
CA SER A 7 -12.78 -3.82 31.34
C SER A 7 -13.57 -2.55 31.01
N ASP A 8 -12.90 -1.46 30.64
CA ASP A 8 -13.52 -0.21 30.20
C ASP A 8 -14.25 -0.41 28.88
N ALA A 9 -13.58 -1.04 27.92
CA ALA A 9 -14.15 -1.45 26.64
C ALA A 9 -15.40 -2.32 26.82
N ALA A 10 -15.32 -3.38 27.65
CA ALA A 10 -16.45 -4.27 27.89
C ALA A 10 -17.64 -3.54 28.55
N ARG A 11 -17.37 -2.57 29.43
CA ARG A 11 -18.39 -1.73 30.06
C ARG A 11 -19.04 -0.78 29.05
N GLU A 12 -18.25 -0.16 28.17
CA GLU A 12 -18.72 0.78 27.15
C GLU A 12 -19.54 0.09 26.05
N LEU A 13 -19.14 -1.11 25.63
CA LEU A 13 -19.84 -1.86 24.57
C LEU A 13 -21.13 -2.51 25.05
N ARG A 14 -21.25 -2.82 26.34
CA ARG A 14 -22.40 -3.58 26.90
C ARG A 14 -23.76 -2.98 26.56
N PRO A 15 -24.03 -1.66 26.68
CA PRO A 15 -25.32 -1.10 26.31
C PRO A 15 -25.63 -1.21 24.81
N ALA A 16 -24.60 -1.10 23.96
CA ALA A 16 -24.76 -1.21 22.52
C ALA A 16 -25.00 -2.67 22.09
N LEU A 17 -24.20 -3.61 22.61
CA LEU A 17 -24.29 -5.01 22.22
C LEU A 17 -25.51 -5.73 22.79
N ASN A 18 -26.10 -5.21 23.86
CA ASN A 18 -27.38 -5.72 24.38
C ASN A 18 -28.61 -5.29 23.58
N LYS A 19 -28.45 -4.38 22.61
CA LYS A 19 -29.47 -4.11 21.59
C LYS A 19 -29.38 -5.10 20.42
N ALA A 20 -28.92 -6.32 20.72
CA ALA A 20 -28.80 -7.40 19.75
C ALA A 20 -30.14 -7.65 19.04
N PRO A 21 -30.13 -7.99 17.74
CA PRO A 21 -31.35 -8.33 17.01
C PRO A 21 -32.11 -9.50 17.65
N ALA A 22 -33.41 -9.57 17.39
CA ALA A 22 -34.26 -10.66 17.86
C ALA A 22 -33.72 -12.02 17.39
N GLY A 23 -33.67 -12.99 18.31
CA GLY A 23 -33.17 -14.34 18.03
C GLY A 23 -31.65 -14.50 18.16
N ALA A 24 -30.86 -13.43 18.22
CA ALA A 24 -29.42 -13.52 18.47
C ALA A 24 -29.15 -14.11 19.86
N VAL A 25 -28.23 -15.08 19.93
CA VAL A 25 -27.82 -15.71 21.21
C VAL A 25 -26.35 -15.49 21.54
N LYS A 26 -25.54 -15.24 20.51
CA LYS A 26 -24.12 -14.89 20.63
C LYS A 26 -23.74 -13.86 19.57
N GLY A 27 -22.60 -13.22 19.75
CA GLY A 27 -21.98 -12.36 18.76
C GLY A 27 -20.48 -12.38 18.94
N GLU A 28 -19.76 -12.35 17.83
CA GLU A 28 -18.31 -12.31 17.83
C GLU A 28 -17.84 -11.36 16.74
N TRP A 29 -16.86 -10.53 17.07
CA TRP A 29 -16.25 -9.58 16.16
C TRP A 29 -14.73 -9.64 16.29
N PHE A 30 -14.06 -9.62 15.15
CA PHE A 30 -12.62 -9.62 15.01
C PHE A 30 -12.21 -8.32 14.34
N PHE A 31 -11.31 -7.61 15.02
CA PHE A 31 -10.62 -6.44 14.51
C PHE A 31 -9.15 -6.81 14.49
N ILE A 32 -8.61 -7.03 13.30
CA ILE A 32 -7.22 -7.41 13.11
C ILE A 32 -6.54 -6.27 12.39
N THR A 33 -5.50 -5.72 13.02
CA THR A 33 -4.64 -4.73 12.41
C THR A 33 -3.52 -5.48 11.71
N GLU A 34 -3.62 -5.61 10.39
CA GLU A 34 -2.57 -6.12 9.52
C GLU A 34 -1.69 -4.93 9.07
N GLN A 35 -0.54 -5.18 8.45
CA GLN A 35 0.23 -4.07 7.86
C GLN A 35 -0.38 -3.54 6.56
N ALA A 36 0.14 -2.40 6.10
CA ALA A 36 -0.29 -1.67 4.90
C ALA A 36 -1.70 -1.05 4.99
N GLY A 37 -2.21 -0.84 6.21
CA GLY A 37 -3.50 -0.16 6.43
C GLY A 37 -4.70 -1.04 6.24
N VAL A 38 -4.43 -2.31 5.97
CA VAL A 38 -5.43 -3.34 5.93
C VAL A 38 -5.80 -3.64 7.37
N SER A 39 -7.00 -3.22 7.72
CA SER A 39 -7.65 -3.61 8.97
C SER A 39 -8.81 -4.49 8.58
N SER A 40 -8.68 -5.79 8.86
CA SER A 40 -9.75 -6.74 8.59
C SER A 40 -10.75 -6.68 9.74
N HIS A 41 -12.01 -6.50 9.35
CA HIS A 41 -13.13 -6.27 10.24
C HIS A 41 -14.21 -7.27 9.89
N THR A 42 -14.39 -8.28 10.73
CA THR A 42 -15.37 -9.33 10.47
C THR A 42 -16.17 -9.65 11.71
N GLY A 43 -17.33 -10.27 11.52
CA GLY A 43 -18.16 -10.74 12.61
C GLY A 43 -19.59 -10.22 12.57
N GLY A 44 -20.30 -10.48 13.65
CA GLY A 44 -21.72 -10.19 13.76
C GLY A 44 -22.40 -11.04 14.82
N TYR A 45 -23.69 -10.81 14.98
CA TYR A 45 -24.53 -11.66 15.80
C TYR A 45 -24.79 -12.99 15.09
N MET A 46 -25.03 -14.03 15.87
CA MET A 46 -25.39 -15.35 15.39
C MET A 46 -26.63 -15.88 16.11
N TYR A 47 -27.43 -16.64 15.36
CA TYR A 47 -28.50 -17.47 15.90
C TYR A 47 -27.92 -18.70 16.61
N ALA A 48 -28.79 -19.49 17.25
CA ALA A 48 -28.39 -20.69 17.99
C ALA A 48 -27.80 -21.80 17.10
N ASP A 49 -28.20 -21.84 15.82
CA ASP A 49 -27.66 -22.76 14.81
C ASP A 49 -26.30 -22.32 14.24
N GLY A 50 -25.80 -21.15 14.65
CA GLY A 50 -24.52 -20.60 14.20
C GLY A 50 -24.60 -19.75 12.94
N SER A 51 -25.77 -19.62 12.30
CA SER A 51 -25.95 -18.73 11.15
C SER A 51 -25.87 -17.25 11.56
N HIS A 52 -25.34 -16.42 10.66
CA HIS A 52 -25.21 -14.98 10.90
C HIS A 52 -26.57 -14.29 10.86
N VAL A 53 -26.79 -13.39 11.82
CA VAL A 53 -27.94 -12.50 11.82
C VAL A 53 -27.62 -11.29 10.97
N THR A 54 -28.50 -10.96 10.03
CA THR A 54 -28.44 -9.67 9.32
C THR A 54 -28.66 -8.55 10.32
N ALA A 55 -27.59 -7.85 10.69
CA ALA A 55 -27.60 -6.72 11.61
C ALA A 55 -27.03 -5.50 10.90
N GLY A 56 -27.50 -4.30 11.26
CA GLY A 56 -26.91 -3.06 10.76
C GLY A 56 -25.55 -2.75 11.40
N ASP A 57 -24.80 -1.83 10.79
CA ASP A 57 -23.39 -1.52 11.12
C ASP A 57 -23.17 -0.84 12.49
N GLN A 58 -24.23 -0.58 13.26
CA GLN A 58 -24.12 0.15 14.54
C GLN A 58 -23.21 -0.55 15.55
N ALA A 59 -23.23 -1.89 15.61
CA ALA A 59 -22.34 -2.65 16.49
C ALA A 59 -20.88 -2.50 16.04
N PHE A 60 -20.62 -2.62 14.74
CA PHE A 60 -19.28 -2.45 14.17
C PHE A 60 -18.70 -1.06 14.44
N GLN A 61 -19.46 0.01 14.24
CA GLN A 61 -19.00 1.38 14.50
C GLN A 61 -18.67 1.60 15.98
N ARG A 62 -19.47 1.04 16.89
CA ARG A 62 -19.21 1.14 18.34
C ARG A 62 -17.95 0.38 18.74
N ILE A 63 -17.71 -0.79 18.16
CA ILE A 63 -16.51 -1.57 18.42
C ILE A 63 -15.27 -0.86 17.83
N ARG A 64 -15.36 -0.30 16.62
CA ARG A 64 -14.29 0.51 16.01
C ARG A 64 -13.84 1.63 16.93
N ASN A 65 -14.77 2.43 17.46
CA ASN A 65 -14.44 3.52 18.39
C ASN A 65 -13.70 3.04 19.66
N VAL A 66 -13.96 1.81 20.10
CA VAL A 66 -13.27 1.20 21.24
C VAL A 66 -11.86 0.74 20.86
N VAL A 67 -11.67 0.21 19.65
CA VAL A 67 -10.36 -0.11 19.09
C VAL A 67 -9.50 1.15 18.97
N ASP A 68 -10.05 2.24 18.41
CA ASP A 68 -9.33 3.52 18.28
C ASP A 68 -8.85 4.05 19.66
N LYS A 69 -9.63 3.83 20.73
CA LYS A 69 -9.24 4.19 22.09
C LYS A 69 -8.12 3.31 22.64
N PHE A 70 -8.11 2.02 22.32
CA PHE A 70 -6.97 1.16 22.65
C PHE A 70 -5.70 1.63 21.95
N GLU A 71 -5.78 1.94 20.65
CA GLU A 71 -4.65 2.46 19.87
C GLU A 71 -4.11 3.77 20.45
N ALA A 72 -5.01 4.71 20.81
CA ALA A 72 -4.63 5.97 21.43
C ALA A 72 -3.97 5.80 22.81
N SER A 73 -4.30 4.72 23.53
CA SER A 73 -3.80 4.47 24.88
C SER A 73 -2.32 4.04 24.92
N ARG A 74 -1.83 3.33 23.88
CA ARG A 74 -0.43 2.89 23.71
C ARG A 74 0.21 2.14 24.90
N ILE A 75 -0.57 1.47 25.74
CA ILE A 75 -0.05 0.86 26.98
C ILE A 75 0.48 -0.56 26.80
N GLN A 76 -0.18 -1.36 25.96
CA GLN A 76 0.29 -2.69 25.58
C GLN A 76 0.13 -2.87 24.07
N PRO A 77 1.09 -3.51 23.40
CA PRO A 77 0.96 -3.82 21.99
C PRO A 77 -0.16 -4.85 21.79
N PHE A 78 -0.99 -4.64 20.78
CA PHE A 78 -2.00 -5.59 20.31
C PHE A 78 -2.10 -5.43 18.79
N ASN A 79 -2.47 -6.51 18.10
CA ASN A 79 -2.81 -6.50 16.68
C ASN A 79 -4.11 -7.25 16.39
N LYS A 80 -4.76 -7.78 17.45
CA LYS A 80 -6.09 -8.38 17.39
C LYS A 80 -6.92 -7.88 18.57
N VAL A 81 -8.14 -7.44 18.29
CA VAL A 81 -9.17 -7.22 19.30
C VAL A 81 -10.34 -8.14 18.99
N ILE A 82 -10.69 -8.98 19.97
CA ILE A 82 -11.82 -9.89 19.87
C ILE A 82 -12.89 -9.43 20.85
N VAL A 83 -14.06 -9.09 20.32
CA VAL A 83 -15.22 -8.74 21.12
C VAL A 83 -16.21 -9.89 21.06
N ARG A 84 -16.66 -10.35 22.23
CA ARG A 84 -17.67 -11.40 22.34
C ARG A 84 -18.85 -10.90 23.13
N TRP A 85 -20.03 -11.24 22.65
CA TRP A 85 -21.28 -11.06 23.36
C TRP A 85 -22.01 -12.39 23.50
N THR A 86 -22.59 -12.64 24.65
CA THR A 86 -23.45 -13.81 24.88
C THR A 86 -24.71 -13.36 25.59
N LYS A 87 -25.86 -13.78 25.06
CA LYS A 87 -27.17 -13.47 25.65
C LYS A 87 -27.28 -14.07 27.05
N SER A 88 -27.87 -13.31 27.98
CA SER A 88 -28.19 -13.85 29.30
C SER A 88 -29.28 -14.91 29.21
N LYS A 89 -29.15 -15.98 29.99
CA LYS A 89 -30.22 -16.98 30.19
C LYS A 89 -31.28 -16.50 31.18
N ILE A 90 -31.00 -15.44 31.95
CA ILE A 90 -31.90 -14.88 32.94
C ILE A 90 -32.71 -13.75 32.28
N PRO A 91 -34.06 -13.78 32.37
CA PRO A 91 -34.91 -12.72 31.83
C PRO A 91 -34.49 -11.33 32.35
N LEU A 92 -34.58 -10.32 31.49
CA LEU A 92 -34.26 -8.91 31.79
C LEU A 92 -32.79 -8.62 32.16
N MET A 93 -31.93 -9.63 32.29
CA MET A 93 -30.50 -9.41 32.51
C MET A 93 -29.77 -9.12 31.19
N HIS A 94 -28.85 -8.17 31.26
CA HIS A 94 -27.90 -7.90 30.19
C HIS A 94 -27.03 -9.11 29.89
N GLY A 95 -26.78 -9.34 28.59
CA GLY A 95 -25.79 -10.29 28.12
C GLY A 95 -24.37 -9.93 28.59
N ARG A 96 -23.52 -10.95 28.60
CA ARG A 96 -22.11 -10.82 28.96
C ARG A 96 -21.34 -10.31 27.75
N VAL A 97 -20.51 -9.29 27.97
CA VAL A 97 -19.52 -8.82 27.00
C VAL A 97 -18.13 -9.12 27.52
N THR A 98 -17.28 -9.68 26.67
CA THR A 98 -15.84 -9.77 26.91
C THR A 98 -15.09 -9.11 25.76
N VAL A 99 -13.95 -8.51 26.09
CA VAL A 99 -13.05 -7.86 25.14
C VAL A 99 -11.67 -8.38 25.44
N ASP A 100 -11.04 -8.98 24.44
CA ASP A 100 -9.70 -9.52 24.53
C ASP A 100 -8.81 -8.78 23.52
N THR A 101 -7.72 -8.20 24.02
CA THR A 101 -6.63 -7.67 23.21
C THR A 101 -5.54 -8.73 23.15
N ILE A 102 -5.13 -9.10 21.95
CA ILE A 102 -4.12 -10.13 21.71
C ILE A 102 -3.01 -9.52 20.86
N PHE A 103 -1.79 -9.84 21.22
CA PHE A 103 -0.63 -9.63 20.38
C PHE A 103 -0.21 -10.97 19.80
N ASP A 104 -0.43 -11.14 18.51
CA ASP A 104 -0.07 -12.34 17.77
C ASP A 104 1.17 -12.08 16.93
N GLU A 105 2.33 -12.57 17.41
CA GLU A 105 3.63 -12.41 16.78
C GLU A 105 3.71 -12.90 15.33
N THR A 106 2.85 -13.83 14.91
CA THR A 106 2.90 -14.37 13.54
C THR A 106 2.33 -13.40 12.51
N ILE A 107 1.52 -12.46 12.93
CA ILE A 107 0.98 -11.36 12.10
C ILE A 107 1.55 -10.00 12.53
N VAL A 108 2.63 -10.01 13.34
CA VAL A 108 3.31 -8.79 13.74
C VAL A 108 4.08 -8.22 12.57
N PRO A 109 4.00 -6.89 12.38
CA PRO A 109 4.99 -6.13 11.66
C PRO A 109 6.43 -6.65 11.77
N ARG A 110 7.08 -7.08 10.67
CA ARG A 110 8.54 -7.14 10.65
C ARG A 110 9.05 -5.76 11.06
N SER A 111 9.89 -5.75 12.09
CA SER A 111 10.54 -4.54 12.59
C SER A 111 11.21 -3.79 11.43
N PRO A 112 11.33 -2.45 11.49
CA PRO A 112 12.10 -1.66 10.52
C PRO A 112 13.55 -2.16 10.33
N GLN A 113 14.08 -2.93 11.29
CA GLN A 113 15.40 -3.57 11.26
C GLN A 113 15.38 -4.99 10.68
N SER A 114 14.28 -5.41 10.08
CA SER A 114 14.15 -6.73 9.46
C SER A 114 15.20 -6.95 8.38
N PRO A 115 15.94 -8.07 8.41
CA PRO A 115 16.93 -8.38 7.38
C PRO A 115 16.31 -8.53 5.99
N MET A 116 14.99 -8.76 5.90
CA MET A 116 14.27 -8.81 4.62
C MET A 116 14.25 -7.47 3.88
N TYR A 117 14.20 -6.35 4.60
CA TYR A 117 14.21 -5.03 3.96
C TYR A 117 15.58 -4.73 3.36
N GLU A 118 16.64 -5.11 4.05
CA GLU A 118 18.00 -5.00 3.54
C GLU A 118 18.24 -5.96 2.38
N ALA A 119 17.80 -7.21 2.47
CA ALA A 119 17.90 -8.17 1.37
C ALA A 119 17.20 -7.67 0.10
N ALA A 120 16.00 -7.08 0.24
CA ALA A 120 15.30 -6.46 -0.88
C ALA A 120 16.07 -5.26 -1.47
N ALA A 121 16.60 -4.37 -0.62
CA ALA A 121 17.40 -3.23 -1.08
C ALA A 121 18.68 -3.66 -1.80
N VAL A 122 19.37 -4.69 -1.29
CA VAL A 122 20.55 -5.28 -1.92
C VAL A 122 20.21 -5.87 -3.29
N ALA A 123 19.11 -6.61 -3.42
CA ALA A 123 18.67 -7.18 -4.69
C ALA A 123 18.35 -6.09 -5.73
N ARG A 124 17.59 -5.04 -5.34
CA ARG A 124 17.30 -3.89 -6.22
C ARG A 124 18.57 -3.17 -6.67
N ARG A 125 19.50 -2.90 -5.73
CA ARG A 125 20.77 -2.24 -6.05
C ARG A 125 21.65 -3.11 -6.96
N ALA A 126 21.71 -4.43 -6.71
CA ALA A 126 22.46 -5.36 -7.55
C ALA A 126 21.91 -5.41 -8.98
N PHE A 127 20.57 -5.45 -9.13
CA PHE A 127 19.90 -5.34 -10.41
C PHE A 127 20.31 -4.05 -11.14
N TRP A 128 20.20 -2.89 -10.49
CA TRP A 128 20.53 -1.62 -11.15
C TRP A 128 22.02 -1.48 -11.51
N LYS A 129 22.91 -2.06 -10.70
CA LYS A 129 24.35 -2.13 -11.01
C LYS A 129 24.68 -2.90 -12.28
N SER A 130 23.83 -3.83 -12.73
CA SER A 130 24.05 -4.49 -14.03
C SER A 130 23.75 -3.61 -15.24
N TYR A 131 23.12 -2.44 -15.05
CA TYR A 131 22.72 -1.53 -16.13
C TYR A 131 23.52 -0.21 -16.14
N GLY A 132 24.35 0.05 -15.13
CA GLY A 132 25.21 1.22 -15.09
C GLY A 132 25.75 1.52 -13.69
N ASP A 133 26.41 2.67 -13.57
CA ASP A 133 27.00 3.12 -12.32
C ASP A 133 25.92 3.68 -11.40
N VAL A 134 25.66 2.96 -10.30
CA VAL A 134 24.72 3.37 -9.25
C VAL A 134 25.47 4.14 -8.17
N SER A 135 25.01 5.36 -7.87
CA SER A 135 25.55 6.16 -6.75
C SER A 135 25.38 5.44 -5.41
N ASP A 136 26.33 5.59 -4.49
CA ASP A 136 26.19 5.10 -3.12
C ASP A 136 25.08 5.84 -2.37
N SER A 137 24.89 7.13 -2.69
CA SER A 137 23.80 7.98 -2.19
C SER A 137 22.54 7.93 -3.07
N PHE A 138 21.41 8.28 -2.47
CA PHE A 138 20.14 8.45 -3.18
C PHE A 138 20.03 9.87 -3.74
N ILE A 139 19.43 10.02 -4.93
CA ILE A 139 19.23 11.34 -5.56
C ILE A 139 18.00 12.06 -4.96
N ALA A 140 17.06 11.29 -4.42
CA ALA A 140 15.94 11.78 -3.62
C ALA A 140 15.57 10.72 -2.58
N GLU A 141 15.18 11.17 -1.39
CA GLU A 141 14.75 10.35 -0.26
C GLU A 141 13.71 11.15 0.53
N ARG A 142 12.77 10.44 1.17
CA ARG A 142 11.84 11.02 2.15
C ARG A 142 12.18 10.37 3.50
N ASP A 143 12.69 11.20 4.41
CA ASP A 143 13.33 10.75 5.66
C ASP A 143 12.37 10.07 6.64
N ASP A 144 11.09 10.40 6.60
CA ASP A 144 10.10 9.77 7.47
C ASP A 144 9.67 8.43 6.85
N ALA A 145 10.24 7.34 7.36
CA ALA A 145 9.74 6.00 7.09
C ALA A 145 8.24 5.97 7.32
N ASN A 146 7.48 5.48 6.34
CA ASN A 146 6.03 5.44 6.40
C ASN A 146 5.55 4.28 7.30
N VAL A 147 5.96 4.32 8.57
CA VAL A 147 5.65 3.36 9.62
C VAL A 147 4.24 3.55 10.19
N HIS A 148 3.62 4.70 9.88
CA HIS A 148 2.28 5.09 10.30
C HIS A 148 1.22 4.90 9.22
N ASN A 149 1.59 4.24 8.11
CA ASN A 149 0.62 3.81 7.11
C ASN A 149 -0.18 4.97 6.49
N GLN A 150 0.51 6.05 6.15
CA GLN A 150 -0.07 7.22 5.50
C GLN A 150 -0.15 7.07 3.98
N THR A 151 0.75 6.28 3.40
CA THR A 151 0.66 5.77 2.01
C THR A 151 0.83 4.25 2.01
N LYS A 152 0.49 3.59 0.92
CA LYS A 152 0.82 2.16 0.76
C LYS A 152 2.28 1.94 0.35
N TRP A 153 3.08 2.97 0.08
CA TRP A 153 4.52 2.80 -0.12
C TRP A 153 5.18 2.59 1.26
N PHE A 154 5.13 1.34 1.72
CA PHE A 154 5.51 0.95 3.07
C PHE A 154 6.99 0.58 3.21
N GLY A 155 7.54 0.87 4.38
CA GLY A 155 8.89 0.47 4.76
C GLY A 155 9.88 1.64 4.88
N PRO A 156 11.14 1.33 5.22
CA PRO A 156 12.18 2.34 5.45
C PRO A 156 12.69 2.99 4.16
N HIS A 157 12.32 2.44 3.00
CA HIS A 157 12.92 2.79 1.72
C HIS A 157 11.88 3.51 0.86
N ARG A 158 11.90 4.84 0.90
CA ARG A 158 11.15 5.72 -0.03
C ARG A 158 12.13 6.65 -0.72
N ARG A 159 12.87 6.07 -1.67
CA ARG A 159 14.10 6.63 -2.22
C ARG A 159 14.18 6.42 -3.71
N VAL A 160 15.07 7.17 -4.36
CA VAL A 160 15.33 7.07 -5.79
C VAL A 160 16.83 6.89 -6.02
N PHE A 161 17.19 5.87 -6.80
CA PHE A 161 18.52 5.69 -7.36
C PHE A 161 18.72 6.58 -8.58
N SER A 162 19.96 7.01 -8.79
CA SER A 162 20.43 7.50 -10.08
C SER A 162 21.47 6.52 -10.62
N ILE A 163 21.19 5.99 -11.81
CA ILE A 163 22.04 5.05 -12.52
C ILE A 163 22.56 5.75 -13.77
N LYS A 164 23.89 5.85 -13.90
CA LYS A 164 24.52 6.50 -15.05
C LYS A 164 25.06 5.45 -16.02
N SER A 165 24.75 5.64 -17.29
CA SER A 165 25.39 4.96 -18.40
C SER A 165 26.07 5.99 -19.30
N SER A 166 26.74 5.56 -20.37
CA SER A 166 27.44 6.48 -21.28
C SER A 166 26.52 7.47 -22.00
N THR A 167 25.23 7.14 -22.17
CA THR A 167 24.28 7.97 -22.92
C THR A 167 23.02 8.34 -22.15
N LYS A 168 22.69 7.61 -21.08
CA LYS A 168 21.45 7.78 -20.32
C LYS A 168 21.68 7.92 -18.83
N ILE A 169 20.78 8.66 -18.20
CA ILE A 169 20.56 8.67 -16.76
C ILE A 169 19.23 7.97 -16.50
N THR A 170 19.27 6.89 -15.74
CA THR A 170 18.06 6.20 -15.27
C THR A 170 17.79 6.62 -13.83
N LEU A 171 16.54 7.00 -13.55
CA LEU A 171 16.05 7.19 -12.20
C LEU A 171 15.13 6.02 -11.87
N ALA A 172 15.32 5.40 -10.71
CA ALA A 172 14.54 4.22 -10.33
C ALA A 172 14.16 4.27 -8.85
N THR A 173 12.95 3.83 -8.52
CA THR A 173 12.51 3.71 -7.13
C THR A 173 13.28 2.60 -6.42
N ASP A 174 13.55 2.84 -5.13
CA ASP A 174 14.03 1.85 -4.17
C ASP A 174 13.02 1.83 -3.04
N GLY A 175 12.01 0.97 -3.14
CA GLY A 175 11.07 0.89 -2.04
C GLY A 175 9.73 0.22 -2.29
N LEU A 176 9.20 0.30 -3.50
CA LEU A 176 7.81 -0.11 -3.75
C LEU A 176 7.62 -1.61 -3.58
N SER A 177 8.60 -2.40 -4.00
CA SER A 177 8.63 -3.86 -3.80
C SER A 177 9.13 -4.29 -2.42
N THR A 178 9.31 -3.36 -1.48
CA THR A 178 9.70 -3.72 -0.11
C THR A 178 8.61 -4.60 0.48
N PRO A 179 8.93 -5.82 0.90
CA PRO A 179 7.89 -6.75 1.32
C PRO A 179 7.03 -6.23 2.45
N TRP A 180 5.71 -6.40 2.32
CA TRP A 180 4.79 -6.17 3.44
C TRP A 180 5.14 -7.11 4.56
N ALA A 181 5.03 -6.65 5.79
CA ALA A 181 5.29 -7.47 6.94
C ALA A 181 3.98 -7.92 7.60
N GLY A 182 3.94 -9.13 8.13
CA GLY A 182 2.73 -9.62 8.82
C GLY A 182 1.51 -9.86 7.92
N VAL A 183 1.63 -9.78 6.60
CA VAL A 183 0.69 -10.43 5.66
C VAL A 183 1.07 -11.91 5.61
N ALA A 184 0.07 -12.80 5.69
CA ALA A 184 0.29 -14.25 5.68
C ALA A 184 0.89 -14.72 4.34
N ASP A 185 0.55 -14.00 3.26
CA ASP A 185 1.07 -14.22 1.93
C ASP A 185 2.48 -13.63 1.78
N THR A 186 3.37 -14.43 1.20
CA THR A 186 4.73 -14.01 0.84
C THR A 186 4.67 -13.12 -0.39
N GLU A 187 4.45 -11.83 -0.20
CA GLU A 187 4.32 -10.85 -1.29
C GLU A 187 5.33 -9.71 -1.17
N ASN A 188 5.76 -9.21 -2.33
CA ASN A 188 6.68 -8.07 -2.43
C ASN A 188 5.92 -6.76 -2.56
N GLY A 189 5.55 -6.10 -1.46
CA GLY A 189 5.10 -4.71 -1.49
C GLY A 189 4.02 -4.41 -2.54
N VAL A 190 4.16 -3.28 -3.23
CA VAL A 190 3.31 -2.83 -4.35
C VAL A 190 3.52 -3.67 -5.63
N GLU A 191 4.34 -4.72 -5.55
CA GLU A 191 4.61 -5.70 -6.61
C GLU A 191 5.22 -5.12 -7.88
N CYS A 192 5.92 -3.98 -7.78
CA CYS A 192 6.67 -3.40 -8.88
C CYS A 192 7.80 -2.48 -8.37
N GLU A 193 8.65 -2.03 -9.29
CA GLU A 193 9.42 -0.79 -9.12
C GLU A 193 9.21 0.09 -10.36
N LEU A 194 9.27 1.40 -10.15
CA LEU A 194 9.16 2.40 -11.20
C LEU A 194 10.53 2.86 -11.65
N PHE A 195 10.68 3.15 -12.94
CA PHE A 195 11.87 3.81 -13.44
C PHE A 195 11.57 4.73 -14.62
N MET A 196 12.45 5.70 -14.86
CA MET A 196 12.45 6.53 -16.06
C MET A 196 13.86 6.65 -16.64
N GLU A 197 13.94 6.83 -17.95
CA GLU A 197 15.20 7.07 -18.65
C GLU A 197 15.22 8.50 -19.19
N LEU A 198 16.33 9.18 -18.96
CA LEU A 198 16.60 10.55 -19.38
C LEU A 198 17.88 10.57 -20.21
N ASP A 199 17.92 11.36 -21.28
CA ASP A 199 19.15 11.55 -22.03
C ASP A 199 20.17 12.36 -21.21
N ALA A 200 21.41 11.85 -21.13
CA ALA A 200 22.43 12.43 -20.29
C ALA A 200 22.90 13.82 -20.75
N SER A 201 22.77 14.13 -22.05
CA SER A 201 23.17 15.42 -22.64
C SER A 201 22.21 16.57 -22.35
N ASP A 202 20.93 16.26 -22.10
CA ASP A 202 19.85 17.25 -22.15
C ASP A 202 19.36 17.69 -20.76
N ASN A 203 19.94 17.09 -19.71
CA ASN A 203 19.48 17.22 -18.34
C ASN A 203 20.52 17.88 -17.43
N THR A 204 20.13 19.00 -16.84
CA THR A 204 20.90 19.63 -15.76
C THR A 204 20.67 18.90 -14.44
N SER A 205 21.61 18.98 -13.50
CA SER A 205 21.46 18.36 -12.17
C SER A 205 20.16 18.77 -11.47
N HIS A 206 19.73 20.04 -11.60
CA HIS A 206 18.48 20.51 -11.02
C HIS A 206 17.24 19.84 -11.65
N LYS A 207 17.22 19.67 -12.99
CA LYS A 207 16.13 18.94 -13.67
C LYS A 207 16.05 17.48 -13.20
N ILE A 208 17.20 16.83 -13.03
CA ILE A 208 17.28 15.43 -12.56
C ILE A 208 16.70 15.31 -11.14
N THR A 209 17.02 16.25 -10.25
CA THR A 209 16.45 16.27 -8.89
C THR A 209 14.92 16.44 -8.92
N ASN A 210 14.39 17.34 -9.76
CA ASN A 210 12.94 17.52 -9.89
C ASN A 210 12.26 16.23 -10.40
N TRP A 211 12.84 15.56 -11.39
CA TRP A 211 12.35 14.26 -11.87
C TRP A 211 12.40 13.17 -10.79
N ALA A 212 13.46 13.15 -9.96
CA ALA A 212 13.54 12.20 -8.86
C ALA A 212 12.45 12.44 -7.79
N HIS A 213 12.17 13.70 -7.45
CA HIS A 213 11.07 14.03 -6.54
C HIS A 213 9.70 13.71 -7.15
N LEU A 214 9.51 13.93 -8.44
CA LEU A 214 8.30 13.48 -9.13
C LEU A 214 8.16 11.96 -9.04
N LEU A 215 9.24 11.20 -9.23
CA LEU A 215 9.21 9.74 -9.16
C LEU A 215 8.80 9.24 -7.77
N ILE A 216 9.19 9.94 -6.69
CA ILE A 216 8.66 9.68 -5.34
C ILE A 216 7.14 9.89 -5.30
N SER A 217 6.64 11.01 -5.80
CA SER A 217 5.19 11.30 -5.80
C SER A 217 4.40 10.29 -6.64
N LEU A 218 4.95 9.87 -7.79
CA LEU A 218 4.34 8.84 -8.63
C LEU A 218 4.31 7.49 -7.91
N GLY A 219 5.38 7.11 -7.21
CA GLY A 219 5.38 5.89 -6.43
C GLY A 219 4.35 5.91 -5.30
N ASP A 220 4.07 7.06 -4.68
CA ASP A 220 2.99 7.14 -3.69
C ASP A 220 1.62 6.88 -4.33
N LEU A 221 1.35 7.50 -5.49
CA LEU A 221 0.11 7.30 -6.22
C LEU A 221 -0.05 5.85 -6.69
N VAL A 222 1.02 5.23 -7.19
CA VAL A 222 1.02 3.81 -7.60
C VAL A 222 0.78 2.90 -6.40
N ALA A 223 1.38 3.20 -5.25
CA ALA A 223 1.14 2.43 -4.05
C ALA A 223 -0.31 2.55 -3.59
N ASP A 224 -0.88 3.76 -3.59
CA ASP A 224 -2.25 4.01 -3.13
C ASP A 224 -3.30 3.45 -4.11
N GLY A 225 -3.01 3.53 -5.42
CA GLY A 225 -3.82 3.06 -6.54
C GLY A 225 -3.71 1.55 -6.78
N TYR A 226 -4.23 0.77 -5.82
CA TYR A 226 -4.30 -0.69 -5.85
C TYR A 226 -4.48 -1.25 -7.28
N GLN A 227 -3.61 -2.20 -7.69
CA GLN A 227 -3.59 -2.89 -8.99
C GLN A 227 -2.97 -2.18 -10.20
N VAL A 228 -2.33 -1.01 -10.06
CA VAL A 228 -1.62 -0.37 -11.19
C VAL A 228 -0.66 -1.32 -11.92
N ALA A 229 0.08 -2.17 -11.20
CA ALA A 229 0.97 -3.16 -11.83
C ALA A 229 0.19 -4.20 -12.68
N ALA A 230 -0.96 -4.65 -12.18
CA ALA A 230 -1.83 -5.58 -12.89
C ALA A 230 -2.51 -4.91 -14.10
N ASP A 231 -2.89 -3.64 -13.99
CA ASP A 231 -3.45 -2.85 -15.09
C ASP A 231 -2.40 -2.63 -16.19
N VAL A 232 -1.17 -2.25 -15.83
CA VAL A 232 -0.06 -2.14 -16.79
C VAL A 232 0.23 -3.48 -17.47
N GLU A 233 0.20 -4.60 -16.73
CA GLU A 233 0.37 -5.94 -17.31
C GLU A 233 -0.77 -6.29 -18.29
N LYS A 234 -2.01 -5.99 -17.92
CA LYS A 234 -3.22 -6.27 -18.72
C LYS A 234 -3.27 -5.43 -20.01
N TYR A 235 -2.94 -4.15 -19.92
CA TYR A 235 -3.11 -3.19 -21.01
C TYR A 235 -1.81 -2.88 -21.78
N GLY A 236 -0.66 -3.30 -21.25
CA GLY A 236 0.69 -3.02 -21.77
C GLY A 236 1.18 -1.59 -21.45
N ALA A 237 0.30 -0.60 -21.59
CA ALA A 237 0.53 0.77 -21.13
C ALA A 237 -0.78 1.46 -20.75
N ILE A 238 -0.70 2.38 -19.79
CA ILE A 238 -1.82 3.18 -19.30
C ILE A 238 -1.46 4.65 -19.20
N LEU A 239 -2.43 5.52 -19.46
CA LEU A 239 -2.32 6.96 -19.24
C LEU A 239 -2.73 7.25 -17.79
N PHE A 240 -1.76 7.61 -16.95
CA PHE A 240 -1.90 7.50 -15.51
C PHE A 240 -2.34 8.79 -14.82
N CYS A 241 -1.56 9.86 -14.99
CA CYS A 241 -1.87 11.13 -14.32
C CYS A 241 -1.41 12.34 -15.15
N SER A 242 -1.94 13.50 -14.80
CA SER A 242 -1.47 14.80 -15.30
C SER A 242 -0.31 15.31 -14.47
N LEU A 243 0.57 16.07 -15.10
CA LEU A 243 1.67 16.79 -14.46
C LEU A 243 1.27 18.25 -14.20
N THR A 244 1.93 18.88 -13.23
CA THR A 244 1.81 20.31 -13.00
C THR A 244 2.53 21.11 -14.10
N ASP A 245 2.21 22.40 -14.17
CA ASP A 245 2.81 23.32 -15.15
C ASP A 245 4.34 23.42 -15.07
N ASP A 246 4.94 22.99 -13.95
CA ASP A 246 6.39 22.97 -13.72
C ASP A 246 7.14 22.04 -14.69
N TYR A 247 6.43 21.09 -15.33
CA TYR A 247 7.02 20.09 -16.23
C TYR A 247 6.77 20.39 -17.72
N LYS A 248 6.18 21.54 -18.05
CA LYS A 248 5.93 21.94 -19.44
C LYS A 248 7.20 21.83 -20.30
N PRO A 249 7.10 21.31 -21.55
CA PRO A 249 5.86 21.02 -22.28
C PRO A 249 5.21 19.66 -21.95
N LEU A 250 5.77 18.88 -21.02
CA LEU A 250 5.26 17.56 -20.64
C LEU A 250 4.10 17.73 -19.65
N THR A 251 2.95 17.14 -19.96
CA THR A 251 1.69 17.35 -19.22
C THR A 251 1.07 16.06 -18.73
N ARG A 252 1.49 14.89 -19.22
CA ARG A 252 0.93 13.58 -18.82
C ARG A 252 2.03 12.56 -18.56
N ILE A 253 1.69 11.56 -17.74
CA ILE A 253 2.52 10.38 -17.49
C ILE A 253 1.86 9.16 -18.10
N ILE A 254 2.63 8.41 -18.89
CA ILE A 254 2.31 7.04 -19.28
C ILE A 254 3.10 6.09 -18.37
N LEU A 255 2.42 5.08 -17.84
CA LEU A 255 3.03 3.91 -17.23
C LEU A 255 3.01 2.77 -18.25
N SER A 256 4.13 2.08 -18.44
CA SER A 256 4.21 0.98 -19.38
C SER A 256 5.03 -0.16 -18.84
N ARG A 257 4.69 -1.37 -19.29
CA ARG A 257 5.44 -2.56 -18.95
C ARG A 257 6.86 -2.46 -19.50
N ASP A 258 7.83 -2.90 -18.72
CA ASP A 258 9.17 -3.22 -19.22
C ASP A 258 9.38 -4.74 -19.18
N GLY A 259 10.12 -5.27 -20.16
CA GLY A 259 10.37 -6.71 -20.26
C GLY A 259 11.30 -7.26 -19.16
N ARG A 260 12.01 -6.37 -18.44
CA ARG A 260 12.89 -6.74 -17.33
C ARG A 260 12.12 -6.91 -16.03
N LYS A 261 12.69 -7.72 -15.15
CA LYS A 261 12.20 -7.96 -13.79
C LYS A 261 13.36 -7.89 -12.81
N ILE A 262 13.09 -7.46 -11.59
CA ILE A 262 14.07 -7.53 -10.50
C ILE A 262 13.95 -8.92 -9.87
N GLU A 263 14.96 -9.74 -10.10
CA GLU A 263 15.09 -11.09 -9.51
C GLU A 263 15.77 -11.04 -8.13
N GLY A 264 15.64 -12.12 -7.37
CA GLY A 264 16.36 -12.28 -6.10
C GLY A 264 15.80 -11.47 -4.92
N LEU A 265 14.62 -10.86 -5.08
CA LEU A 265 13.87 -10.30 -3.96
C LEU A 265 13.34 -11.42 -3.04
N PRO A 266 13.08 -11.13 -1.76
CA PRO A 266 12.71 -12.14 -0.76
C PRO A 266 11.52 -13.03 -1.13
N PHE A 267 10.54 -12.51 -1.88
CA PHE A 267 9.30 -13.22 -2.20
C PHE A 267 9.04 -13.37 -3.72
N GLY A 268 10.12 -13.44 -4.50
CA GLY A 268 10.05 -13.66 -5.95
C GLY A 268 10.28 -12.40 -6.76
N SER A 269 10.25 -12.50 -8.09
CA SER A 269 10.55 -11.37 -8.96
C SER A 269 9.44 -10.31 -8.94
N VAL A 270 9.78 -9.03 -9.13
CA VAL A 270 8.79 -7.99 -9.45
C VAL A 270 9.05 -7.39 -10.83
N PRO A 271 7.99 -7.03 -11.59
CA PRO A 271 8.12 -6.30 -12.84
C PRO A 271 8.67 -4.88 -12.64
N LEU A 272 9.26 -4.35 -13.70
CA LEU A 272 9.53 -2.92 -13.84
C LEU A 272 8.43 -2.24 -14.63
N ILE A 273 8.03 -1.06 -14.14
CA ILE A 273 7.13 -0.16 -14.85
C ILE A 273 7.91 1.08 -15.27
N ARG A 274 7.91 1.34 -16.57
CA ARG A 274 8.53 2.51 -17.17
C ARG A 274 7.59 3.71 -17.10
N ILE A 275 8.08 4.81 -16.56
CA ILE A 275 7.46 6.13 -16.56
C ILE A 275 7.91 6.88 -17.82
N THR A 276 6.96 7.29 -18.65
CA THR A 276 7.23 8.13 -19.82
C THR A 276 6.41 9.41 -19.74
N PRO A 277 7.05 10.56 -19.45
CA PRO A 277 6.42 11.86 -19.60
C PRO A 277 6.15 12.17 -21.07
N ILE A 278 4.95 12.67 -21.37
CA ILE A 278 4.54 13.08 -22.72
C ILE A 278 3.86 14.45 -22.69
N ALA A 279 3.87 15.14 -23.82
CA ALA A 279 3.05 16.32 -24.07
C ALA A 279 1.63 15.90 -24.48
N GLU A 280 0.64 16.76 -24.23
CA GLU A 280 -0.75 16.50 -24.60
C GLU A 280 -0.92 16.26 -26.11
N ALA A 281 -0.15 16.96 -26.94
CA ALA A 281 -0.17 16.84 -28.40
C ALA A 281 0.14 15.43 -28.92
N GLU A 282 0.78 14.58 -28.12
CA GLU A 282 1.12 13.20 -28.50
C GLU A 282 -0.08 12.24 -28.36
N ILE A 283 -1.16 12.67 -27.72
CA ILE A 283 -2.36 11.86 -27.50
C ILE A 283 -3.66 12.56 -27.89
N GLU A 284 -3.62 13.85 -28.24
CA GLU A 284 -4.82 14.68 -28.49
C GLU A 284 -5.66 14.20 -29.69
N HIS A 285 -5.04 13.49 -30.63
CA HIS A 285 -5.72 12.94 -31.82
C HIS A 285 -6.13 11.47 -31.67
N HIS A 286 -5.85 10.87 -30.52
CA HIS A 286 -6.19 9.48 -30.24
C HIS A 286 -7.42 9.38 -29.36
N ASP A 287 -8.21 8.31 -29.59
CA ASP A 287 -9.32 7.98 -28.71
C ASP A 287 -8.79 7.60 -27.32
N GLN A 288 -9.37 8.23 -26.30
CA GLN A 288 -9.03 8.05 -24.88
C GLN A 288 -10.21 7.44 -24.09
N ALA A 289 -11.24 6.94 -24.77
CA ALA A 289 -12.44 6.39 -24.15
C ALA A 289 -12.25 4.96 -23.62
N ASP A 290 -11.21 4.25 -24.05
CA ASP A 290 -10.89 2.94 -23.50
C ASP A 290 -10.36 3.03 -22.06
N GLU A 291 -10.41 1.92 -21.33
CA GLU A 291 -9.96 1.88 -19.95
C GLU A 291 -8.50 2.34 -19.86
N TRP A 292 -8.25 3.29 -18.95
CA TRP A 292 -6.96 3.95 -18.80
C TRP A 292 -6.40 4.65 -20.05
N ALA A 293 -7.23 4.93 -21.07
CA ALA A 293 -6.79 5.43 -22.37
C ALA A 293 -5.60 4.64 -22.95
N SER A 294 -5.61 3.31 -22.77
CA SER A 294 -4.47 2.44 -23.06
C SER A 294 -4.06 2.46 -24.53
N ASN A 295 -5.01 2.64 -25.45
CA ASN A 295 -4.74 2.75 -26.87
C ASN A 295 -3.90 4.00 -27.18
N ALA A 296 -4.33 5.16 -26.69
CA ALA A 296 -3.59 6.42 -26.86
C ALA A 296 -2.19 6.32 -26.25
N ALA A 297 -2.07 5.72 -25.06
CA ALA A 297 -0.78 5.50 -24.40
C ALA A 297 0.16 4.62 -25.24
N ARG A 298 -0.31 3.47 -25.73
CA ARG A 298 0.50 2.58 -26.59
C ARG A 298 0.90 3.23 -27.91
N HIS A 299 0.02 4.03 -28.51
CA HIS A 299 0.34 4.78 -29.73
C HIS A 299 1.47 5.79 -29.49
N ALA A 300 1.37 6.63 -28.46
CA ALA A 300 2.40 7.61 -28.11
C ALA A 300 3.77 6.95 -27.85
N LEU A 301 3.80 5.79 -27.17
CA LEU A 301 5.03 5.03 -26.96
C LEU A 301 5.60 4.44 -28.26
N ALA A 302 4.74 3.95 -29.15
CA ALA A 302 5.16 3.39 -30.44
C ALA A 302 5.81 4.45 -31.34
N GLU A 303 5.30 5.69 -31.36
CA GLU A 303 5.92 6.81 -32.09
C GLU A 303 7.32 7.13 -31.57
N ARG A 304 7.53 7.02 -30.25
CA ARG A 304 8.85 7.12 -29.60
C ARG A 304 9.71 5.87 -29.73
N ARG A 305 9.22 4.82 -30.41
CA ARG A 305 9.87 3.50 -30.56
C ARG A 305 10.17 2.82 -29.23
N ILE A 306 9.34 3.08 -28.22
CA ILE A 306 9.38 2.42 -26.92
C ILE A 306 8.51 1.18 -27.01
N LYS A 307 9.09 0.01 -26.71
CA LYS A 307 8.37 -1.26 -26.66
C LYS A 307 7.66 -1.41 -25.31
N THR A 308 6.43 -1.88 -25.35
CA THR A 308 5.58 -2.27 -24.21
C THR A 308 5.41 -3.77 -24.16
#